data_AF-A0A0B7C0W6-F1
#
_entry.id   AF-A0A0B7C0W6-F1
#
_cell.length_a   1.000
_cell.length_b   1.000
_cell.length_c   1.000
_cell.angle_alpha   90.00
_cell.angle_beta   90.00
_cell.angle_gamma   90.00
#
_symmetry.space_group_name_H-M   'P 1'
#
loop_
_entity.id
_entity.type
_entity.pdbx_description
1 polymer ?
#
loop_
_entity_poly.entity_id
_entity_poly.type
_entity_poly.pdbx_seq_one_letter_code
_entity_poly.pdbx_strand_id
1 'polypeptide(L)'
;GDKYVGDVSRTKSGLECQRWIEVSSNFPSIGDHNYCRNPHGIDERPWCFTNDPKGSKELCDIPKCSEASDESNKLMYILIPSLTVPLALGILLALICICQRSHSSRASR
;
A
#
# COMPACT_ATOMS: atom_id res chain seq x y z
N GLY A 1 5.00 -5.36 -7.23
CA GLY A 1 6.01 -6.41 -6.98
C GLY A 1 7.29 -6.20 -7.78
N ASP A 2 7.23 -5.35 -8.80
CA ASP A 2 8.34 -4.62 -9.42
C ASP A 2 9.43 -4.11 -8.46
N LYS A 3 9.06 -3.62 -7.28
CA LYS A 3 10.01 -3.09 -6.27
C LYS A 3 10.60 -4.15 -5.33
N TYR A 4 10.32 -5.43 -5.56
CA TYR A 4 10.85 -6.49 -4.70
C TYR A 4 12.35 -6.67 -4.92
N VAL A 5 13.13 -6.50 -3.86
CA VAL A 5 14.61 -6.61 -3.86
C VAL A 5 15.13 -7.73 -2.95
N GLY A 6 14.26 -8.62 -2.47
CA GLY A 6 14.67 -9.74 -1.63
C GLY A 6 15.43 -10.83 -2.39
N ASP A 7 15.74 -11.91 -1.68
CA ASP A 7 16.68 -12.96 -2.08
C ASP A 7 16.01 -14.35 -2.28
N VAL A 8 14.69 -14.40 -2.39
CA VAL A 8 13.98 -15.64 -2.69
C VAL A 8 14.40 -16.16 -4.06
N SER A 9 14.90 -17.40 -4.11
CA SER A 9 15.45 -18.08 -5.29
C SER A 9 14.75 -19.40 -5.61
N ARG A 10 13.53 -19.57 -5.10
CA ARG A 10 12.69 -20.74 -5.37
C ARG A 10 11.28 -20.34 -5.79
N THR A 11 10.70 -21.12 -6.68
CA THR A 11 9.33 -20.92 -7.17
C THR A 11 8.30 -21.42 -6.16
N LYS A 12 7.02 -21.15 -6.45
CA LYS A 12 5.91 -21.65 -5.64
C LYS A 12 5.84 -23.17 -5.61
N SER A 13 6.18 -23.85 -6.72
CA SER A 13 6.26 -25.30 -6.78
C SER A 13 7.51 -25.87 -6.08
N GLY A 14 8.44 -25.03 -5.66
CA GLY A 14 9.68 -25.41 -4.98
C GLY A 14 10.87 -25.66 -5.93
N LEU A 15 10.73 -25.33 -7.21
CA LEU A 15 11.81 -25.42 -8.18
C LEU A 15 12.86 -24.33 -7.93
N GLU A 16 14.11 -24.67 -8.21
CA GLU A 16 15.23 -23.74 -8.10
C GLU A 16 15.27 -22.79 -9.30
N CYS A 17 15.43 -21.50 -9.00
CA CYS A 17 15.55 -20.47 -10.00
C CYS A 17 16.91 -20.51 -10.71
N GLN A 18 16.90 -20.24 -12.01
CA GLN A 18 18.10 -20.03 -12.80
C GLN A 18 18.59 -18.58 -12.73
N ARG A 19 19.87 -18.37 -13.02
CA ARG A 19 20.45 -17.03 -13.08
C ARG A 19 19.94 -16.25 -14.28
N TRP A 20 19.54 -15.01 -14.05
CA TRP A 20 18.94 -14.15 -15.08
C TRP A 20 19.82 -13.98 -16.31
N ILE A 21 21.12 -13.78 -16.10
CA ILE A 21 22.08 -13.55 -17.19
C ILE A 21 22.35 -14.81 -18.05
N GLU A 22 22.13 -16.01 -17.50
CA GLU A 22 22.38 -17.27 -18.21
C GLU A 22 21.20 -17.64 -19.11
N VAL A 23 19.98 -17.27 -18.70
CA VAL A 23 18.74 -17.67 -19.36
C VAL A 23 18.20 -16.61 -20.32
N SER A 24 18.52 -15.33 -20.12
CA SER A 24 18.02 -14.26 -20.97
C SER A 24 18.92 -13.02 -20.96
N SER A 25 19.35 -12.62 -22.16
CA SER A 25 20.06 -11.34 -22.36
C SER A 25 19.14 -10.12 -22.29
N ASN A 26 17.82 -10.30 -22.20
CA ASN A 26 16.86 -9.19 -22.22
C ASN A 26 16.76 -8.43 -20.88
N PHE A 27 17.39 -8.95 -19.82
CA PHE A 27 17.31 -8.37 -18.48
C PHE A 27 18.68 -8.05 -17.86
N PRO A 28 19.55 -7.29 -18.55
CA PRO A 28 20.91 -7.03 -18.08
C PRO A 28 20.94 -6.23 -16.77
N SER A 29 19.89 -5.43 -16.49
CA SER A 29 19.79 -4.61 -15.29
C SER A 29 19.44 -5.37 -14.01
N ILE A 30 19.01 -6.64 -14.11
CA ILE A 30 18.70 -7.45 -12.92
C ILE A 30 19.97 -7.92 -12.23
N GLY A 31 21.03 -8.19 -12.99
CA GLY A 31 22.33 -8.63 -12.47
C GLY A 31 22.52 -10.15 -12.43
N ASP A 32 23.70 -10.55 -11.96
CA ASP A 32 24.16 -11.94 -11.90
C ASP A 32 23.70 -12.64 -10.61
N HIS A 33 22.40 -12.93 -10.52
CA HIS A 33 21.81 -13.73 -9.45
C HIS A 33 20.60 -14.53 -9.97
N ASN A 34 20.00 -15.38 -9.13
CA ASN A 34 18.79 -16.14 -9.45
C ASN A 34 17.56 -15.73 -8.62
N TYR A 35 17.62 -14.62 -7.90
CA TYR A 35 16.48 -14.14 -7.10
C TYR A 35 15.28 -13.73 -7.96
N CYS A 36 14.09 -13.97 -7.44
CA CYS A 36 12.83 -13.65 -8.11
C CYS A 36 12.68 -12.15 -8.33
N ARG A 37 12.23 -11.76 -9.52
CA ARG A 37 12.02 -10.35 -9.91
C ARG A 37 10.74 -10.22 -10.72
N ASN A 38 10.26 -8.99 -10.85
CA ASN A 38 9.14 -8.66 -11.72
C ASN A 38 9.54 -7.50 -12.64
N PRO A 39 10.29 -7.78 -13.72
CA PRO A 39 10.77 -6.75 -14.63
C PRO A 39 9.58 -6.00 -15.22
N HIS A 40 9.66 -4.66 -15.21
CA HIS A 40 8.59 -3.76 -15.69
C HIS A 40 7.25 -3.87 -14.95
N GLY A 41 7.14 -4.67 -13.89
CA GLY A 41 5.91 -4.81 -13.11
C GLY A 41 4.74 -5.41 -13.87
N ILE A 42 4.99 -6.14 -14.96
CA ILE A 42 3.96 -6.67 -15.86
C ILE A 42 3.21 -7.83 -15.21
N ASP A 43 3.93 -8.69 -14.48
CA ASP A 43 3.33 -9.84 -13.82
C ASP A 43 2.73 -9.46 -12.45
N GLU A 44 1.81 -10.27 -11.95
CA GLU A 44 1.17 -10.00 -10.65
C GLU A 44 2.14 -10.18 -9.47
N ARG A 45 3.12 -11.06 -9.60
CA ARG A 45 4.10 -11.42 -8.54
C ARG A 45 5.51 -11.57 -9.13
N PRO A 46 6.57 -11.44 -8.33
CA PRO A 46 7.91 -11.78 -8.78
C PRO A 46 7.99 -13.25 -9.19
N TRP A 47 8.80 -13.50 -10.21
CA TRP A 47 8.97 -14.79 -10.86
C TRP A 47 10.45 -14.99 -11.19
N CYS A 48 10.80 -16.19 -11.62
CA CYS A 48 12.13 -16.51 -12.11
C CYS A 48 12.05 -17.56 -13.22
N PHE A 49 13.17 -17.76 -13.92
CA PHE A 49 13.28 -18.87 -14.85
C PHE A 49 13.63 -20.17 -14.13
N THR A 50 13.17 -21.31 -14.65
CA THR A 50 13.46 -22.64 -14.12
C THR A 50 13.94 -23.59 -15.21
N ASN A 51 14.56 -24.70 -14.81
CA ASN A 51 14.95 -25.78 -15.69
C ASN A 51 13.80 -26.77 -16.02
N ASP A 52 12.53 -26.44 -15.72
CA ASP A 52 11.42 -27.35 -15.97
C ASP A 52 11.08 -27.42 -17.48
N PRO A 53 11.06 -28.62 -18.09
CA PRO A 53 10.59 -28.79 -19.47
C PRO A 53 9.15 -28.36 -19.71
N LYS A 54 8.32 -28.23 -18.65
CA LYS A 54 6.92 -27.77 -18.75
C LYS A 54 6.76 -26.24 -18.77
N GLY A 55 7.81 -25.49 -18.48
CA GLY A 55 7.75 -24.03 -18.49
C GLY A 55 9.03 -23.38 -18.01
N SER A 56 9.60 -22.51 -18.84
CA SER A 56 10.85 -21.82 -18.52
C SER A 56 10.69 -20.76 -17.44
N LYS A 57 9.48 -20.24 -17.14
CA LYS A 57 9.21 -19.18 -16.16
C LYS A 57 8.10 -19.61 -15.19
N GLU A 58 8.28 -19.38 -13.89
CA GLU A 58 7.28 -19.65 -12.85
C GLU A 58 7.26 -18.55 -11.77
N LEU A 59 6.09 -18.29 -11.18
CA LEU A 59 5.92 -17.36 -10.08
C LEU A 59 6.57 -17.88 -8.78
N CYS A 60 7.10 -16.95 -7.99
CA CYS A 60 7.66 -17.25 -6.67
C CYS A 60 6.66 -16.99 -5.55
N ASP A 61 6.75 -17.77 -4.47
CA ASP A 61 5.88 -17.58 -3.31
C ASP A 61 6.46 -16.60 -2.30
N ILE A 62 6.35 -15.32 -2.64
CA ILE A 62 6.82 -14.22 -1.79
C ILE A 62 5.63 -13.63 -1.02
N PRO A 63 5.69 -13.56 0.33
CA PRO A 63 4.63 -12.93 1.12
C PRO A 63 4.50 -11.46 0.74
N LYS A 64 3.26 -10.94 0.73
CA LYS A 64 3.04 -9.52 0.53
C LYS A 64 3.71 -8.75 1.67
N CYS A 65 4.33 -7.62 1.35
CA CYS A 65 4.77 -6.69 2.38
C CYS A 65 3.56 -6.33 3.24
N SER A 66 3.73 -6.31 4.56
CA SER A 66 2.75 -5.66 5.42
C SER A 66 2.67 -4.20 4.98
N GLU A 67 1.51 -3.78 4.48
CA GLU A 67 1.26 -2.35 4.36
C GLU A 67 1.30 -1.81 5.78
N ALA A 68 2.37 -1.10 6.11
CA ALA A 68 2.47 -0.44 7.40
C ALA A 68 1.34 0.59 7.47
N SER A 69 0.24 0.22 8.13
CA SER A 69 -0.71 1.08 8.84
C SER A 69 -1.54 2.14 8.11
N ASP A 70 -1.61 2.21 6.78
CA ASP A 70 -2.46 3.22 6.13
C ASP A 70 -3.94 2.80 5.92
N GLU A 71 -4.23 1.51 5.85
CA GLU A 71 -5.62 1.05 5.58
C GLU A 71 -6.46 0.81 6.85
N SER A 72 -5.87 0.73 8.05
CA SER A 72 -6.63 0.48 9.28
C SER A 72 -7.37 1.72 9.81
N ASN A 73 -6.97 2.93 9.42
CA ASN A 73 -7.49 4.18 9.99
C ASN A 73 -8.18 5.10 8.97
N LYS A 74 -8.33 4.67 7.71
CA LYS A 74 -9.04 5.45 6.69
C LYS A 74 -10.48 5.78 7.09
N LEU A 75 -11.13 4.86 7.80
CA LEU A 75 -12.47 5.07 8.35
C LEU A 75 -12.46 6.14 9.46
N MET A 76 -11.40 6.22 10.27
CA MET A 76 -11.24 7.25 11.29
C MET A 76 -11.14 8.65 10.67
N TYR A 77 -10.42 8.80 9.55
CA TYR A 77 -10.31 10.07 8.82
C TYR A 77 -11.62 10.54 8.20
N ILE A 78 -12.59 9.65 7.96
CA ILE A 78 -13.93 10.03 7.49
C ILE A 78 -14.84 10.33 8.69
N LEU A 79 -14.83 9.48 9.71
CA LEU A 79 -15.71 9.61 10.88
C LEU A 79 -15.36 10.83 11.76
N ILE A 80 -14.08 11.15 11.94
CA ILE A 80 -13.66 12.27 12.80
C ILE A 80 -14.19 13.61 12.27
N PRO A 81 -13.97 14.01 11.01
CA PRO A 81 -14.54 15.26 10.49
C PRO A 81 -16.07 15.25 10.50
N SER A 82 -16.71 14.12 10.18
CA SER A 82 -18.18 14.00 10.19
C SER A 82 -18.81 14.22 11.55
N LEU A 83 -18.11 13.93 12.65
CA LEU A 83 -18.61 14.15 14.01
C LEU A 83 -18.14 15.48 14.59
N THR A 84 -16.88 15.87 14.34
CA THR A 84 -16.28 17.07 14.95
C THR A 84 -16.77 18.37 14.32
N VAL A 85 -17.01 18.42 13.00
CA VAL A 85 -17.45 19.64 12.32
C VAL A 85 -18.87 20.07 12.75
N PRO A 86 -19.88 19.18 12.80
CA PRO A 86 -21.21 19.56 13.27
C PRO A 86 -21.23 19.98 14.74
N LEU A 87 -20.43 19.30 15.59
CA LEU A 87 -20.28 19.65 17.01
C LEU A 87 -19.67 21.04 17.19
N ALA A 88 -18.58 21.34 16.49
CA ALA A 88 -17.93 22.64 16.55
C ALA A 88 -18.85 23.76 16.04
N LEU A 89 -19.58 23.51 14.94
CA LEU A 89 -20.56 24.46 14.41
C LEU A 89 -21.71 24.70 15.40
N GLY A 90 -22.23 23.64 16.01
CA GLY A 90 -23.28 23.74 17.04
C GLY A 90 -22.85 24.55 18.26
N ILE A 91 -21.63 24.32 18.75
CA ILE A 91 -21.04 25.08 19.87
C ILE A 91 -20.89 26.56 19.49
N LEU A 92 -20.39 26.86 18.29
CA LEU A 92 -20.23 28.23 17.81
C LEU A 92 -21.57 28.96 17.74
N LEU A 93 -22.61 28.32 17.19
CA LEU A 93 -23.96 28.89 17.12
C LEU A 93 -24.54 29.14 18.52
N ALA A 94 -24.37 28.19 19.45
CA ALA A 94 -24.83 28.37 20.83
C ALA A 94 -24.15 29.54 21.53
N LEU A 95 -22.83 29.71 21.37
CA LEU A 95 -22.09 30.85 21.90
C LEU A 95 -22.57 32.18 21.30
N ILE A 96 -22.82 32.21 19.98
CA ILE A 96 -23.39 33.39 19.32
C ILE A 96 -24.77 33.71 19.92
N CYS A 97 -25.65 32.73 20.09
CA CYS A 97 -26.97 32.93 20.69
C CYS A 97 -26.91 33.43 22.14
N ILE A 98 -26.00 32.89 22.95
CA ILE A 98 -25.80 33.32 24.35
C ILE A 98 -25.30 34.76 24.39
N CYS A 99 -24.32 35.11 23.55
CA CYS A 99 -23.80 36.48 23.44
C CYS A 99 -24.88 37.47 22.98
N GLN A 100 -25.70 37.10 21.99
CA GLN A 100 -26.81 37.93 21.52
C GLN A 100 -27.88 38.14 22.60
N ARG A 101 -28.21 37.10 23.37
CA ARG A 101 -29.12 37.21 24.54
C ARG A 101 -28.55 38.09 25.65
N SER A 102 -27.25 37.99 25.93
CA SER A 102 -26.57 38.86 26.88
C SER A 102 -26.58 40.33 26.42
N HIS A 103 -26.49 40.59 25.11
CA HIS A 103 -26.56 41.95 24.58
C HIS A 103 -27.99 42.49 24.59
N SER A 104 -28.98 41.68 24.21
CA SER A 104 -30.40 42.06 24.24
C SER A 104 -30.91 42.32 25.68
N SER A 105 -30.48 41.52 26.65
CA SER A 105 -30.82 41.74 28.07
C SER A 105 -30.15 42.98 28.68
N ARG A 106 -28.99 43.41 28.16
CA ARG A 106 -28.35 44.69 28.53
C ARG A 106 -28.99 45.89 27.84
N ALA A 107 -29.59 45.72 26.66
CA ALA A 107 -30.28 46.78 25.93
C ALA A 107 -31.72 47.05 26.42
N SER A 108 -32.31 46.13 27.21
CA SER A 108 -33.67 46.26 27.76
C SER A 108 -33.70 46.78 29.22
N ARG A 109 -32.55 47.17 29.77
CA ARG A 109 -32.37 47.75 31.12
C ARG A 109 -31.92 49.19 31.00
#